data_AF-X0WQD1-F1
#
_entry.id   AF-X0WQD1-F1
#
_cell.length_a   1.000
_cell.length_b   1.000
_cell.length_c   1.000
_cell.angle_alpha   90.00
_cell.angle_beta   90.00
_cell.angle_gamma   90.00
#
_symmetry.space_group_name_H-M   'P 1'
#
loop_
_entity.id
_entity.type
_entity.pdbx_description
1 polymer ?
#
loop_
_entity_poly.entity_id
_entity_poly.type
_entity_poly.pdbx_seq_one_letter_code
_entity_poly.pdbx_strand_id
1 'polypeptide(L)'
;QDPFLTFFTFFLIGTVIGDLIHDTLQIENEIERRNYLKNRLIIPCLITGVILIISGVLIQLPYSLNKGSFDWMRDFPDFLNRGTFSWMIYTMGIELTLISILFGIEEYKVIKVEKSYKFLFYFSYYSFTTYLLHNILFFLFLGMLDIYSVFFISVITLIVFELILKFLYKKVEDNISLKVQIGRLSFKIAGKIEEKINKMRKEARNAP
;
A
#
# COMPACT_ATOMS: atom_id res chain seq x y z
N GLN A 1 -19.25 -8.63 0.58
CA GLN A 1 -17.96 -9.26 0.22
C GLN A 1 -17.05 -9.10 1.41
N ASP A 2 -16.40 -10.16 1.88
CA ASP A 2 -15.47 -10.10 3.00
C ASP A 2 -14.22 -9.32 2.60
N PRO A 3 -14.03 -8.07 3.08
CA PRO A 3 -12.93 -7.22 2.65
C PRO A 3 -11.58 -7.83 3.03
N PHE A 4 -11.55 -8.63 4.10
CA PHE A 4 -10.33 -9.19 4.67
C PHE A 4 -9.55 -10.06 3.69
N LEU A 5 -10.22 -10.93 2.93
CA LEU A 5 -9.55 -11.85 2.02
C LEU A 5 -8.96 -11.11 0.81
N THR A 6 -9.70 -10.12 0.29
CA THR A 6 -9.24 -9.28 -0.83
C THR A 6 -8.05 -8.42 -0.43
N PHE A 7 -8.01 -7.89 0.80
CA PHE A 7 -6.89 -7.07 1.29
C PHE A 7 -5.67 -7.89 1.75
N PHE A 8 -5.83 -9.18 2.04
CA PHE A 8 -4.73 -10.03 2.51
C PHE A 8 -3.62 -10.20 1.46
N THR A 9 -3.97 -10.30 0.18
CA THR A 9 -3.00 -10.39 -0.91
C THR A 9 -2.10 -9.16 -0.98
N PHE A 10 -2.71 -7.97 -0.86
CA PHE A 10 -1.97 -6.70 -0.82
C PHE A 10 -1.06 -6.61 0.41
N PHE A 11 -1.51 -7.11 1.56
CA PHE A 11 -0.68 -7.18 2.78
C PHE A 11 0.56 -8.07 2.61
N LEU A 12 0.41 -9.26 2.00
CA LEU A 12 1.54 -10.17 1.77
C LEU A 12 2.58 -9.53 0.84
N ILE A 13 2.13 -8.93 -0.26
CA ILE A 13 3.01 -8.24 -1.22
C ILE A 13 3.72 -7.07 -0.54
N GLY A 14 2.98 -6.26 0.21
CA GLY A 14 3.54 -5.15 0.97
C GLY A 14 4.62 -5.60 1.96
N THR A 15 4.45 -6.77 2.58
CA THR A 15 5.46 -7.35 3.48
C THR A 15 6.73 -7.75 2.71
N VAL A 16 6.59 -8.49 1.60
CA VAL A 16 7.74 -8.89 0.77
C VAL A 16 8.49 -7.68 0.22
N ILE A 17 7.77 -6.66 -0.25
CA ILE A 17 8.38 -5.41 -0.71
C ILE A 17 9.08 -4.69 0.45
N GLY A 18 8.45 -4.65 1.63
CA GLY A 18 9.03 -4.06 2.84
C GLY A 18 10.36 -4.71 3.23
N ASP A 19 10.44 -6.03 3.19
CA ASP A 19 11.67 -6.76 3.48
C ASP A 19 12.77 -6.46 2.45
N LEU A 20 12.43 -6.44 1.15
CA LEU A 20 13.39 -6.06 0.09
C LEU A 20 13.91 -4.62 0.25
N ILE A 21 13.06 -3.70 0.69
CA ILE A 21 13.46 -2.32 1.01
C ILE A 21 14.40 -2.32 2.24
N HIS A 22 14.09 -3.12 3.26
CA HIS A 22 14.95 -3.21 4.44
C HIS A 22 16.35 -3.71 4.09
N ASP A 23 16.44 -4.78 3.29
CA ASP A 23 17.70 -5.35 2.83
C ASP A 23 18.52 -4.36 2.00
N THR A 24 17.87 -3.59 1.12
CA THR A 24 18.54 -2.55 0.33
C THR A 24 19.08 -1.40 1.18
N LEU A 25 18.42 -1.06 2.29
CA LEU A 25 18.90 -0.02 3.20
C LEU A 25 20.15 -0.41 3.98
N GLN A 26 20.44 -1.71 4.12
CA GLN A 26 21.65 -2.19 4.78
C GLN A 26 22.91 -2.12 3.90
N ILE A 27 22.76 -1.85 2.59
CA ILE A 27 23.89 -1.76 1.66
C ILE A 27 24.51 -0.35 1.74
N GLU A 28 25.74 -0.25 2.25
CA GLU A 28 26.46 1.01 2.44
C GLU A 28 26.87 1.66 1.11
N ASN A 29 27.22 0.85 0.10
CA ASN A 29 27.67 1.34 -1.20
C ASN A 29 26.49 1.78 -2.09
N GLU A 30 26.44 3.07 -2.43
CA GLU A 30 25.33 3.67 -3.21
C GLU A 30 25.15 3.02 -4.60
N ILE A 31 26.25 2.66 -5.28
CA ILE A 31 26.20 2.06 -6.62
C ILE A 31 25.67 0.62 -6.54
N GLU A 32 26.14 -0.13 -5.55
CA GLU A 32 25.71 -1.51 -5.32
C GLU A 32 24.24 -1.56 -4.90
N ARG A 33 23.83 -0.67 -3.99
CA ARG A 33 22.44 -0.51 -3.57
C ARG A 33 21.52 -0.23 -4.74
N ARG A 34 21.90 0.69 -5.63
CA ARG A 34 21.13 1.05 -6.82
C ARG A 34 20.92 -0.12 -7.75
N ASN A 35 21.98 -0.89 -8.03
CA ASN A 35 21.90 -2.06 -8.89
C ASN A 35 21.06 -3.17 -8.25
N TYR A 36 21.19 -3.38 -6.94
CA TYR A 36 20.38 -4.33 -6.21
C TYR A 36 18.90 -3.96 -6.29
N LEU A 37 18.56 -2.71 -5.95
CA LEU A 37 17.18 -2.20 -5.96
C LEU A 37 16.56 -2.25 -7.36
N LYS A 38 17.33 -1.90 -8.40
CA LYS A 38 16.89 -2.01 -9.80
C LYS A 38 16.54 -3.45 -10.17
N ASN A 39 17.42 -4.41 -9.88
CA ASN A 39 17.29 -5.79 -10.37
C ASN A 39 16.37 -6.66 -9.51
N ARG A 40 16.23 -6.34 -8.21
CA ARG A 40 15.42 -7.13 -7.27
C ARG A 40 14.04 -6.54 -7.00
N LEU A 41 13.86 -5.23 -7.19
CA LEU A 41 12.62 -4.54 -6.87
C LEU A 41 12.02 -3.86 -8.09
N ILE A 42 12.67 -2.85 -8.67
CA ILE A 42 12.07 -2.03 -9.74
C ILE A 42 11.70 -2.87 -10.97
N ILE A 43 12.65 -3.59 -11.57
CA ILE A 43 12.41 -4.34 -12.80
C ILE A 43 11.41 -5.49 -12.56
N PRO A 44 11.58 -6.35 -11.54
CA PRO A 44 10.63 -7.42 -11.27
C PRO A 44 9.21 -6.91 -11.04
N CYS A 45 9.02 -5.89 -10.18
CA CYS A 45 7.70 -5.33 -9.91
C CYS A 45 7.08 -4.66 -11.14
N LEU A 46 7.88 -4.05 -12.03
CA LEU A 46 7.37 -3.44 -13.25
C LEU A 46 6.89 -4.51 -14.25
N ILE A 47 7.70 -5.54 -14.46
CA ILE A 47 7.36 -6.63 -15.38
C ILE A 47 6.14 -7.39 -14.87
N THR A 48 6.13 -7.79 -13.59
CA THR A 48 4.98 -8.48 -13.01
C THR A 48 3.75 -7.58 -13.00
N GLY A 49 3.90 -6.30 -12.67
CA GLY A 49 2.82 -5.32 -12.69
C GLY A 49 2.15 -5.21 -14.07
N VAL A 50 2.94 -5.04 -15.12
CA VAL A 50 2.43 -4.97 -16.51
C VAL A 50 1.75 -6.27 -16.93
N ILE A 51 2.35 -7.43 -16.61
CA ILE A 51 1.76 -8.74 -16.91
C ILE A 51 0.40 -8.90 -16.21
N LEU A 52 0.29 -8.47 -14.95
CA LEU A 52 -0.96 -8.53 -14.19
C LEU A 52 -2.02 -7.56 -14.72
N ILE A 53 -1.64 -6.36 -15.14
CA ILE A 53 -2.57 -5.42 -15.78
C ILE A 53 -3.15 -6.05 -17.05
N ILE A 54 -2.28 -6.59 -17.91
CA ILE A 54 -2.69 -7.23 -19.16
C ILE A 54 -3.57 -8.44 -18.86
N SER A 55 -3.19 -9.31 -17.92
CA SER A 55 -3.97 -10.50 -17.60
C SER A 55 -5.33 -10.15 -16.98
N GLY A 56 -5.41 -9.13 -16.12
CA GLY A 56 -6.68 -8.65 -15.55
C GLY A 56 -7.66 -8.18 -16.62
N VAL A 57 -7.17 -7.51 -17.67
CA VAL A 57 -7.97 -7.12 -18.84
C VAL A 57 -8.31 -8.33 -19.73
N LEU A 58 -7.34 -9.20 -19.99
CA LEU A 58 -7.51 -10.36 -20.86
C LEU A 58 -8.46 -11.42 -20.28
N ILE A 59 -8.53 -11.60 -18.96
CA ILE A 59 -9.49 -12.52 -18.34
C ILE A 59 -10.94 -12.13 -18.65
N GLN A 60 -11.20 -10.83 -18.85
CA GLN A 60 -12.53 -10.33 -19.19
C GLN A 60 -12.83 -10.41 -20.70
N LEU A 61 -11.79 -10.38 -21.54
CA LEU A 61 -11.92 -10.33 -23.01
C LEU A 61 -12.78 -11.46 -23.62
N PRO A 62 -12.65 -12.75 -23.21
CA PRO A 62 -13.46 -13.85 -23.74
C PRO A 62 -14.94 -13.69 -23.41
N TYR A 63 -15.26 -13.16 -22.22
CA TYR A 63 -16.64 -12.94 -21.79
C TYR A 63 -17.30 -11.81 -22.57
N SER A 64 -16.51 -10.76 -22.88
CA SER A 64 -16.93 -9.62 -23.68
C SER A 64 -17.09 -9.94 -25.18
N LEU A 65 -16.31 -10.86 -25.74
CA LEU A 65 -16.37 -11.23 -27.16
C LEU A 65 -17.54 -12.17 -27.51
N ASN A 66 -18.06 -12.91 -26.52
CA ASN A 66 -19.18 -13.82 -26.71
C ASN A 66 -20.55 -13.12 -26.57
N LYS A 67 -20.59 -11.92 -25.98
CA LYS A 67 -21.73 -10.99 -26.04
C LYS A 67 -21.61 -10.16 -27.32
N GLY A 68 -22.65 -10.19 -28.16
CA GLY A 68 -22.67 -9.51 -29.46
C GLY A 68 -22.20 -8.04 -29.43
N SER A 69 -21.67 -7.60 -30.57
CA SER A 69 -20.71 -6.53 -30.82
C SER A 69 -21.03 -5.08 -30.39
N PHE A 70 -21.91 -4.83 -29.43
CA PHE A 70 -22.25 -3.46 -29.01
C PHE A 70 -22.52 -3.28 -27.50
N ASP A 71 -22.62 -4.36 -26.71
CA ASP A 71 -22.95 -4.27 -25.27
C ASP A 71 -21.73 -4.19 -24.33
N TRP A 72 -20.50 -4.37 -24.86
CA TRP A 72 -19.26 -4.34 -24.08
C TRP A 72 -18.95 -2.96 -23.44
N MET A 73 -19.57 -1.90 -23.93
CA MET A 73 -19.47 -0.56 -23.36
C MET A 73 -20.58 -0.26 -22.35
N ARG A 74 -21.66 -1.07 -22.33
CA ARG A 74 -22.85 -0.84 -21.51
C ARG A 74 -22.77 -1.56 -20.16
N ASP A 75 -22.13 -2.73 -20.12
CA ASP A 75 -21.74 -3.39 -18.88
C ASP A 75 -20.38 -2.83 -18.44
N PHE A 76 -20.33 -2.19 -17.27
CA PHE A 76 -19.09 -1.66 -16.70
C PHE A 76 -18.04 -2.77 -16.62
N PRO A 77 -16.77 -2.55 -17.01
CA PRO A 77 -15.81 -3.63 -17.03
C PRO A 77 -15.67 -4.28 -15.66
N ASP A 78 -15.71 -5.61 -15.60
CA ASP A 78 -15.56 -6.34 -14.35
C ASP A 78 -14.21 -6.06 -13.67
N PHE A 79 -13.15 -5.72 -14.42
CA PHE A 79 -11.88 -5.25 -13.84
C PHE A 79 -11.98 -3.87 -13.17
N LEU A 80 -13.06 -3.11 -13.37
CA LEU A 80 -13.40 -1.88 -12.64
C LEU A 80 -14.45 -2.12 -11.55
N ASN A 81 -15.14 -3.26 -11.57
CA ASN A 81 -16.11 -3.65 -10.56
C ASN A 81 -15.41 -4.20 -9.32
N ARG A 82 -15.58 -3.55 -8.17
CA ARG A 82 -14.86 -3.89 -6.94
C ARG A 82 -15.23 -5.29 -6.45
N GLY A 83 -14.21 -6.04 -6.05
CA GLY A 83 -14.34 -7.38 -5.47
C GLY A 83 -14.54 -8.52 -6.48
N THR A 84 -14.39 -8.26 -7.77
CA THR A 84 -14.17 -9.33 -8.75
C THR A 84 -12.70 -9.77 -8.73
N PHE A 85 -12.44 -10.99 -9.18
CA PHE A 85 -11.08 -11.53 -9.32
C PHE A 85 -10.24 -10.71 -10.33
N SER A 86 -10.85 -10.33 -11.46
CA SER A 86 -10.21 -9.50 -12.48
C SER A 86 -9.81 -8.12 -11.95
N TRP A 87 -10.67 -7.48 -11.13
CA TRP A 87 -10.36 -6.22 -10.48
C TRP A 87 -9.19 -6.35 -9.51
N MET A 88 -9.12 -7.45 -8.75
CA MET A 88 -8.02 -7.71 -7.82
C MET A 88 -6.68 -7.84 -8.56
N ILE A 89 -6.63 -8.65 -9.62
CA ILE A 89 -5.44 -8.82 -10.46
C ILE A 89 -5.01 -7.49 -11.09
N TYR A 90 -5.96 -6.77 -11.68
CA TYR A 90 -5.72 -5.49 -12.33
C TYR A 90 -5.18 -4.44 -11.36
N THR A 91 -5.82 -4.29 -10.19
CA THR A 91 -5.41 -3.33 -9.15
C THR A 91 -4.04 -3.67 -8.58
N MET A 92 -3.75 -4.95 -8.35
CA MET A 92 -2.42 -5.41 -7.93
C MET A 92 -1.35 -5.08 -8.96
N GLY A 93 -1.65 -5.25 -10.25
CA GLY A 93 -0.74 -4.89 -11.33
C GLY A 93 -0.45 -3.38 -11.39
N ILE A 94 -1.47 -2.55 -11.17
CA ILE A 94 -1.32 -1.09 -11.05
C ILE A 94 -0.42 -0.74 -9.86
N GLU A 95 -0.68 -1.30 -8.68
CA GLU A 95 0.11 -1.00 -7.48
C GLU A 95 1.59 -1.35 -7.66
N LEU A 96 1.90 -2.54 -8.17
CA LEU A 96 3.29 -2.95 -8.42
C LEU A 96 3.99 -2.03 -9.42
N THR A 97 3.27 -1.63 -10.47
CA THR A 97 3.77 -0.70 -11.49
C THR A 97 4.04 0.68 -10.88
N LEU A 98 3.12 1.19 -10.06
CA LEU A 98 3.27 2.47 -9.36
C LEU A 98 4.45 2.44 -8.39
N ILE A 99 4.61 1.36 -7.61
CA ILE A 99 5.74 1.17 -6.71
C ILE A 99 7.05 1.25 -7.51
N SER A 100 7.18 0.48 -8.59
CA SER A 100 8.37 0.52 -9.45
C SER A 100 8.67 1.90 -10.01
N ILE A 101 7.66 2.63 -10.47
CA ILE A 101 7.82 4.00 -10.98
C ILE A 101 8.29 4.94 -9.87
N LEU A 102 7.68 4.89 -8.69
CA LEU A 102 8.03 5.74 -7.55
C LEU A 102 9.48 5.49 -7.10
N PHE A 103 9.87 4.22 -6.93
CA PHE A 103 11.25 3.86 -6.61
C PHE A 103 12.23 4.24 -7.72
N GLY A 104 11.81 4.12 -8.99
CA GLY A 104 12.59 4.60 -10.13
C GLY A 104 12.80 6.11 -10.12
N ILE A 105 11.79 6.90 -9.75
CA ILE A 105 11.92 8.35 -9.65
C ILE A 105 12.86 8.73 -8.50
N GLU A 106 12.68 8.11 -7.34
CA GLU A 106 13.47 8.37 -6.13
C GLU A 106 14.95 8.02 -6.35
N GLU A 107 15.26 6.82 -6.83
CA GLU A 107 16.62 6.32 -6.96
C GLU A 107 17.41 7.03 -8.06
N TYR A 108 16.74 7.46 -9.14
CA TYR A 108 17.39 8.20 -10.22
C TYR A 108 17.45 9.71 -9.92
N LYS A 109 16.96 10.14 -8.73
CA LYS A 109 16.91 11.54 -8.28
C LYS A 109 16.30 12.47 -9.33
N VAL A 110 15.41 11.95 -10.19
CA VAL A 110 14.75 12.71 -11.29
C VAL A 110 13.97 13.86 -10.68
N ILE A 111 13.37 13.62 -9.53
CA ILE A 111 12.83 14.62 -8.62
C ILE A 111 13.62 14.45 -7.32
N LYS A 112 14.23 15.52 -6.81
CA LYS A 112 14.70 15.54 -5.43
C LYS A 112 13.45 15.51 -4.55
N VAL A 113 12.95 14.31 -4.27
CA VAL A 113 11.93 14.12 -3.25
C VAL A 113 12.62 14.43 -1.94
N GLU A 114 12.54 15.69 -1.49
CA GLU A 114 12.85 15.98 -0.10
C GLU A 114 12.03 14.99 0.72
N LYS A 115 12.68 14.25 1.63
CA LYS A 115 12.08 13.23 2.53
C LYS A 115 10.83 13.70 3.29
N SER A 116 10.42 14.95 3.14
CA SER A 116 9.33 15.63 3.83
C SER A 116 8.24 16.16 2.89
N TYR A 117 7.76 15.39 1.90
CA TYR A 117 6.41 15.69 1.40
C TYR A 117 5.42 15.49 2.56
N LYS A 118 5.17 16.60 3.28
CA LYS A 118 4.47 16.62 4.58
C LYS A 118 3.13 15.91 4.51
N PHE A 119 2.44 16.07 3.37
CA PHE A 119 1.18 15.39 3.09
C PHE A 119 1.31 13.86 3.11
N LEU A 120 2.20 13.26 2.30
CA LEU A 120 2.38 11.80 2.24
C LEU A 120 2.88 11.24 3.57
N PHE A 121 3.71 12.00 4.28
CA PHE A 121 4.14 11.67 5.63
C PHE A 121 2.95 11.60 6.59
N TYR A 122 2.13 12.65 6.71
CA TYR A 122 0.95 12.67 7.58
C TYR A 122 -0.08 11.62 7.17
N PHE A 123 -0.30 11.45 5.87
CA PHE A 123 -1.21 10.44 5.34
C PHE A 123 -0.75 9.03 5.70
N SER A 124 0.52 8.68 5.46
CA SER A 124 1.07 7.37 5.86
C SER A 124 1.01 7.17 7.37
N TYR A 125 1.27 8.23 8.14
CA TYR A 125 1.27 8.23 9.60
C TYR A 125 -0.10 7.89 10.19
N TYR A 126 -1.18 8.43 9.62
CA TYR A 126 -2.55 8.21 10.08
C TYR A 126 -3.37 7.29 9.17
N SER A 127 -2.77 6.67 8.16
CA SER A 127 -3.45 5.84 7.14
C SER A 127 -4.39 4.79 7.75
N PHE A 128 -3.91 4.03 8.74
CA PHE A 128 -4.71 3.00 9.40
C PHE A 128 -5.85 3.57 10.25
N THR A 129 -5.58 4.65 11.00
CA THR A 129 -6.61 5.37 11.77
C THR A 129 -7.69 5.95 10.84
N THR A 130 -7.26 6.46 9.69
CA THR A 130 -8.13 7.03 8.66
C THR A 130 -8.98 5.96 8.00
N TYR A 131 -8.40 4.80 7.70
CA TYR A 131 -9.13 3.67 7.15
C TYR A 131 -10.25 3.21 8.10
N LEU A 132 -9.96 3.06 9.39
CA LEU A 132 -10.97 2.70 10.39
C LEU A 132 -12.04 3.79 10.52
N LEU A 133 -11.62 5.06 10.57
CA LEU A 133 -12.54 6.18 10.63
C LEU A 133 -13.44 6.25 9.40
N HIS A 134 -12.89 5.99 8.22
CA HIS A 134 -13.65 5.95 6.97
C HIS A 134 -14.71 4.85 6.99
N ASN A 135 -14.39 3.66 7.50
CA ASN A 135 -15.38 2.60 7.65
C ASN A 135 -16.52 2.98 8.61
N ILE A 136 -16.21 3.69 9.70
CA ILE A 136 -17.24 4.21 10.63
C ILE A 136 -18.08 5.31 9.98
N LEU A 137 -17.45 6.27 9.32
CA LEU A 137 -18.11 7.39 8.65
C LEU A 137 -18.95 6.93 7.45
N PHE A 138 -18.53 5.89 6.73
CA PHE A 138 -19.27 5.33 5.60
C PHE A 138 -20.70 4.94 6.00
N PHE A 139 -20.89 4.37 7.20
CA PHE A 139 -22.21 4.05 7.72
C PHE A 139 -23.07 5.29 8.00
N LEU A 140 -22.46 6.43 8.34
CA LEU A 140 -23.18 7.68 8.62
C LEU A 140 -23.65 8.42 7.35
N PHE A 141 -23.00 8.18 6.22
CA PHE A 141 -23.26 8.91 4.96
C PHE A 141 -23.79 8.02 3.82
N LEU A 142 -24.22 6.79 4.13
CA LEU A 142 -24.73 5.85 3.14
C LEU A 142 -25.98 6.42 2.44
N GLY A 143 -25.91 6.62 1.12
CA GLY A 143 -27.05 7.00 0.28
C GLY A 143 -27.43 8.48 0.27
N MET A 144 -26.65 9.37 0.91
CA MET A 144 -26.96 10.81 0.95
C MET A 144 -26.38 11.63 -0.22
N LEU A 145 -25.56 11.02 -1.09
CA LEU A 145 -24.75 11.73 -2.09
C LEU A 145 -25.11 11.33 -3.52
N ASP A 146 -25.48 12.32 -4.33
CA ASP A 146 -25.66 12.19 -5.78
C ASP A 146 -24.31 12.18 -6.53
N ILE A 147 -24.25 11.51 -7.69
CA ILE A 147 -23.00 11.15 -8.39
C ILE A 147 -22.15 12.36 -8.79
N TYR A 148 -22.79 13.50 -9.11
CA TYR A 148 -22.11 14.74 -9.45
C TYR A 148 -21.57 15.47 -8.22
N SER A 149 -22.30 15.36 -7.10
CA SER A 149 -21.90 15.96 -5.82
C SER A 149 -20.72 15.22 -5.19
N VAL A 150 -20.57 13.92 -5.47
CA VAL A 150 -19.46 13.10 -4.97
C VAL A 150 -18.10 13.67 -5.37
N PHE A 151 -17.91 14.13 -6.61
CA PHE A 151 -16.61 14.64 -7.05
C PHE A 151 -16.19 15.91 -6.30
N PHE A 152 -17.06 16.91 -6.23
CA PHE A 152 -16.78 18.15 -5.51
C PHE A 152 -16.59 17.92 -4.01
N ILE A 153 -17.46 17.12 -3.41
CA ILE A 153 -17.38 16.80 -1.97
C ILE A 153 -16.14 15.98 -1.67
N SER A 154 -15.69 15.11 -2.57
CA SER A 154 -14.43 14.36 -2.39
C SER A 154 -13.22 15.30 -2.38
N VAL A 155 -13.16 16.30 -3.27
CA VAL A 155 -12.06 17.28 -3.28
C VAL A 155 -12.06 18.11 -2.00
N ILE A 156 -13.23 18.60 -1.57
CA ILE A 156 -13.35 19.36 -0.31
C ILE A 156 -12.94 18.47 0.88
N THR A 157 -13.39 17.22 0.90
CA THR A 157 -13.06 16.26 1.95
C THR A 157 -11.56 16.01 1.99
N LEU A 158 -10.88 15.86 0.85
CA LEU A 158 -9.42 15.71 0.81
C LEU A 158 -8.68 16.91 1.41
N ILE A 159 -9.10 18.13 1.07
CA ILE A 159 -8.50 19.37 1.60
C ILE A 159 -8.73 19.49 3.11
N VAL A 160 -9.98 19.30 3.56
CA VAL A 160 -10.32 19.34 4.99
C VAL A 160 -9.59 18.25 5.75
N PHE A 161 -9.49 17.06 5.17
CA PHE A 161 -8.81 15.92 5.75
C PHE A 161 -7.30 16.18 5.90
N GLU A 162 -6.65 16.78 4.89
CA GLU A 162 -5.25 17.22 5.01
C GLU A 162 -5.05 18.20 6.18
N LEU A 163 -5.94 19.19 6.31
CA LEU A 163 -5.88 20.17 7.40
C LEU A 163 -6.05 19.50 8.77
N ILE A 164 -6.98 18.55 8.89
CA ILE A 164 -7.19 17.77 10.11
C ILE A 164 -5.94 16.96 10.45
N LEU A 165 -5.34 16.27 9.48
CA LEU A 165 -4.12 15.49 9.70
C LEU A 165 -2.95 16.38 10.15
N LYS A 166 -2.78 17.54 9.52
CA LYS A 166 -1.75 18.51 9.89
C LYS A 166 -1.97 19.05 11.31
N PHE A 167 -3.22 19.31 11.69
CA PHE A 167 -3.58 19.75 13.04
C PHE A 167 -3.34 18.65 14.07
N LEU A 168 -3.78 17.42 13.80
CA LEU A 168 -3.56 16.26 14.66
C LEU A 168 -2.08 16.01 14.90
N TYR A 169 -1.27 16.05 13.84
CA TYR A 169 0.18 15.90 13.96
C TYR A 169 0.80 16.97 14.85
N LYS A 170 0.44 18.25 14.64
CA LYS A 170 1.01 19.37 15.42
C LYS A 170 0.57 19.38 16.89
N LYS A 171 -0.64 18.91 17.19
CA LYS A 171 -1.23 19.03 18.54
C LYS A 171 -1.11 17.77 19.37
N VAL A 172 -1.12 16.59 18.74
CA VAL A 172 -1.21 15.30 19.43
C VAL A 172 -0.04 14.37 19.13
N GLU A 173 0.81 14.74 18.16
CA GLU A 173 2.02 14.00 17.77
C GLU A 173 1.74 12.50 17.65
N ASP A 174 2.56 11.68 18.31
CA ASP A 174 2.59 10.24 18.13
C ASP A 174 1.53 9.45 18.89
N ASN A 175 0.80 10.10 19.79
CA ASN A 175 0.00 9.39 20.78
C ASN A 175 -1.32 8.83 20.21
N ILE A 176 -1.81 9.32 19.07
CA ILE A 176 -3.08 8.86 18.45
C ILE A 176 -2.87 7.90 17.27
N SER A 177 -1.69 7.85 16.64
CA SER A 177 -1.51 6.97 15.49
C SER A 177 -1.52 5.50 15.94
N LEU A 178 -2.56 4.78 15.56
CA LEU A 178 -2.67 3.34 15.82
C LEU A 178 -1.52 2.58 15.17
N LYS A 179 -1.07 3.01 13.98
CA LYS A 179 0.09 2.43 13.29
C LYS A 179 1.35 2.56 14.14
N VAL A 180 1.58 3.71 14.77
CA VAL A 180 2.74 3.92 15.64
C VAL A 180 2.62 3.16 16.96
N GLN A 181 1.42 3.11 17.55
CA GLN A 181 1.20 2.31 18.76
C GLN A 181 1.45 0.81 18.50
N ILE A 182 0.93 0.28 17.39
CA ILE A 182 1.17 -1.10 16.96
C ILE A 182 2.66 -1.32 16.70
N GLY A 183 3.33 -0.40 15.98
CA GLY A 183 4.77 -0.49 15.73
C GLY A 183 5.60 -0.54 17.03
N ARG A 184 5.27 0.32 18.01
CA ARG A 184 5.93 0.33 19.34
C ARG A 184 5.68 -0.97 20.10
N LEU A 185 4.46 -1.52 20.02
CA LEU A 185 4.12 -2.81 20.63
C LEU A 185 4.88 -3.96 19.97
N SER A 186 4.89 -4.01 18.64
CA SER A 186 5.63 -5.02 17.86
C SER A 186 7.12 -4.97 18.17
N PHE A 187 7.71 -3.77 18.24
CA PHE A 187 9.13 -3.62 18.59
C PHE A 187 9.43 -4.12 20.01
N LYS A 188 8.57 -3.80 20.99
CA LYS A 188 8.71 -4.32 22.36
C LYS A 188 8.62 -5.85 22.41
N ILE A 189 7.74 -6.45 21.62
CA ILE A 189 7.59 -7.91 21.52
C ILE A 189 8.83 -8.52 20.87
N ALA A 190 9.28 -7.97 19.74
CA ALA A 190 10.47 -8.43 19.03
C ALA A 190 11.72 -8.37 19.92
N GLY A 191 11.93 -7.26 20.64
CA GLY A 191 13.04 -7.12 21.59
C GLY A 191 13.00 -8.17 22.71
N LYS A 192 11.83 -8.44 23.30
CA LYS A 192 11.69 -9.50 24.31
C LYS A 192 11.98 -10.90 23.76
N ILE A 193 11.59 -11.16 22.51
CA ILE A 193 11.89 -12.43 21.84
C ILE A 193 13.40 -12.56 21.61
N GLU A 194 14.04 -11.50 21.13
CA GLU A 194 15.48 -11.48 20.87
C GLU A 194 16.31 -11.64 22.15
N GLU A 195 15.94 -10.95 23.23
CA GLU A 195 16.54 -11.13 24.55
C GLU A 195 16.43 -12.58 25.04
N LYS A 196 15.25 -13.21 24.88
CA LYS A 196 15.03 -14.60 25.26
C LYS A 196 15.89 -15.56 24.43
N ILE A 197 16.00 -15.34 23.11
CA ILE A 197 16.85 -16.13 22.21
C ILE A 197 18.32 -15.99 22.59
N ASN A 198 18.78 -14.77 22.86
CA ASN A 198 20.16 -14.50 23.25
C ASN A 198 20.50 -15.14 24.61
N LYS A 199 19.56 -15.15 25.56
CA LYS A 199 19.72 -15.86 26.83
C LYS A 199 19.86 -17.37 26.63
N MET A 200 18.96 -17.99 25.85
CA MET A 200 19.03 -19.43 25.54
C MET A 200 20.32 -19.80 24.80
N ARG A 201 20.79 -18.96 23.86
CA ARG A 201 22.08 -19.16 23.17
C ARG A 201 23.28 -19.10 24.12
N LYS A 202 23.26 -18.22 25.12
CA LYS A 202 24.32 -18.14 26.15
C LYS A 202 24.31 -19.36 27.06
N GLU A 203 23.13 -19.81 27.49
CA GLU A 203 22.97 -21.02 28.32
C GLU A 203 23.44 -22.28 27.56
N ALA A 204 23.11 -22.41 26.28
CA ALA A 204 23.56 -23.53 25.44
C ALA A 204 25.08 -23.55 25.18
N ARG A 205 25.75 -22.38 25.13
CA ARG A 205 27.22 -22.31 25.01
C ARG A 205 27.96 -22.63 26.31
N ASN A 206 27.29 -22.50 27.45
CA ASN A 206 27.86 -22.72 28.78
C ASN A 206 27.43 -24.08 29.38
N ALA A 207 26.73 -24.91 28.61
CA ALA A 207 26.39 -26.27 29.02
C ALA A 207 27.64 -27.17 28.90
N PRO A 208 27.97 -27.95 29.94
CA PRO A 208 29.16 -28.80 29.99
C PRO A 208 29.12 -29.99 29.02
#